data_AF-A0A4R0WLC8-F1
#
_entry.id   AF-A0A4R0WLC8-F1
#
_cell.length_a   1.000
_cell.length_b   1.000
_cell.length_c   1.000
_cell.angle_alpha   90.00
_cell.angle_beta   90.00
_cell.angle_gamma   90.00
#
_symmetry.space_group_name_H-M   'P 1'
#
loop_
_entity.id
_entity.type
_entity.pdbx_description
1 polymer ?
#
loop_
_entity_poly.entity_id
_entity_poly.type
_entity_poly.pdbx_seq_one_letter_code
_entity_poly.pdbx_strand_id
1 'polypeptide(L)' 'MSGRRLTYAQKSALLQIVRHGDAYPADGNHRRTYRSLEARGYAQDAGYGRYAITTAGRRALQKDLS' A
#
# COMPACT_ATOMS: atom_id res chain seq x y z
N MET A 1 -19.01 -2.14 2.06
CA MET A 1 -17.88 -2.91 1.48
C MET A 1 -16.98 -3.41 2.59
N SER A 2 -17.06 -4.70 2.96
CA SER A 2 -16.12 -5.29 3.90
C SER A 2 -14.83 -5.64 3.14
N GLY A 3 -13.84 -4.74 3.17
CA GLY A 3 -12.56 -4.96 2.49
C GLY A 3 -11.82 -6.14 3.11
N ARG A 4 -11.41 -7.10 2.28
CA ARG A 4 -10.59 -8.27 2.67
C ARG A 4 -9.38 -7.82 3.50
N ARG A 5 -9.00 -8.58 4.53
CA ARG A 5 -7.84 -8.25 5.40
C ARG A 5 -6.58 -8.01 4.57
N LEU A 6 -5.67 -7.14 5.04
CA LEU A 6 -4.39 -6.91 4.37
C LEU A 6 -3.56 -8.19 4.44
N THR A 7 -2.88 -8.54 3.35
CA THR A 7 -1.83 -9.57 3.43
C THR A 7 -0.60 -8.99 4.13
N TYR A 8 0.30 -9.86 4.61
CA TYR A 8 1.56 -9.41 5.22
C TYR A 8 2.35 -8.47 4.29
N ALA A 9 2.47 -8.83 3.01
CA ALA A 9 3.17 -8.00 2.01
C ALA A 9 2.49 -6.62 1.82
N GLN A 10 1.16 -6.59 1.74
CA GLN A 10 0.40 -5.35 1.61
C GLN A 10 0.54 -4.45 2.84
N LYS A 11 0.50 -5.04 4.05
CA LYS A 11 0.71 -4.33 5.31
C LYS A 11 2.12 -3.73 5.36
N SER A 12 3.14 -4.53 5.07
CA SER A 12 4.54 -4.07 5.07
C SER A 12 4.79 -2.95 4.06
N ALA A 13 4.21 -3.04 2.85
CA ALA A 13 4.32 -1.98 1.85
C ALA A 13 3.65 -0.67 2.31
N LEU A 14 2.44 -0.74 2.87
CA LEU A 14 1.76 0.46 3.40
C LEU A 14 2.51 1.07 4.59
N LEU A 15 3.11 0.26 5.46
CA LEU A 15 3.97 0.74 6.55
C LEU A 15 5.23 1.43 6.03
N GLN A 16 5.87 0.91 4.98
CA GLN A 16 6.99 1.57 4.34
C GLN A 16 6.58 2.95 3.80
N ILE A 17 5.47 3.03 3.09
CA ILE A 17 4.96 4.32 2.59
C ILE A 17 4.66 5.28 3.74
N VAL A 18 4.02 4.82 4.82
CA VAL A 18 3.75 5.69 5.99
C VAL A 18 5.04 6.21 6.63
N ARG A 19 6.09 5.39 6.69
CA ARG A 19 7.37 5.76 7.28
C ARG A 19 8.15 6.76 6.42
N HIS A 20 8.06 6.67 5.10
CA HIS A 20 8.90 7.42 4.16
C HIS A 20 8.16 8.48 3.33
N GLY A 21 6.82 8.53 3.43
CA GLY A 21 5.95 9.40 2.63
C GLY A 21 5.53 8.76 1.32
N ASP A 22 6.50 8.24 0.56
CA ASP A 22 6.32 7.43 -0.63
C ASP A 22 7.24 6.19 -0.58
N ALA A 23 7.06 5.25 -1.51
CA ALA A 23 7.94 4.10 -1.61
C ALA A 23 8.11 3.60 -3.05
N TYR A 24 9.31 3.12 -3.33
CA TYR A 24 9.63 2.39 -4.55
C TYR A 24 9.45 0.88 -4.37
N PRO A 25 8.85 0.16 -5.32
CA PRO A 25 8.91 -1.29 -5.34
C PRO A 25 10.36 -1.76 -5.54
N ALA A 26 10.91 -2.51 -4.59
CA ALA A 26 12.30 -2.97 -4.64
C ALA A 26 12.58 -3.97 -5.78
N ASP A 27 11.59 -4.79 -6.14
CA ASP A 27 11.68 -5.80 -7.20
C ASP A 27 10.31 -6.07 -7.86
N GLY A 28 10.27 -7.03 -8.78
CA GLY A 28 9.03 -7.41 -9.48
C GLY A 28 7.92 -7.95 -8.57
N ASN A 29 8.25 -8.65 -7.49
CA ASN A 29 7.29 -9.15 -6.52
C ASN A 29 6.69 -8.02 -5.67
N HIS A 30 7.52 -7.06 -5.28
CA HIS A 30 7.07 -5.83 -4.65
C HIS A 30 6.15 -5.06 -5.60
N ARG A 31 6.50 -4.92 -6.88
CA ARG A 31 5.66 -4.21 -7.86
C ARG A 31 4.27 -4.83 -7.98
N ARG A 32 4.14 -6.16 -7.91
CA ARG A 32 2.84 -6.85 -7.87
C ARG A 32 2.03 -6.50 -6.61
N THR A 33 2.70 -6.34 -5.48
CA THR A 33 2.08 -5.92 -4.21
C THR A 33 1.55 -4.49 -4.28
N TYR A 34 2.33 -3.54 -4.81
CA TYR A 34 1.89 -2.16 -5.00
C TYR A 34 0.71 -2.05 -5.99
N ARG A 35 0.76 -2.78 -7.12
CA ARG A 35 -0.39 -2.87 -8.05
C ARG A 35 -1.64 -3.47 -7.40
N SER A 36 -1.46 -4.46 -6.52
CA SER A 36 -2.58 -5.03 -5.78
C SER A 36 -3.18 -4.02 -4.78
N LEU A 37 -2.36 -3.19 -4.15
CA LEU A 37 -2.83 -2.09 -3.29
C LEU A 37 -3.53 -0.99 -4.10
N GLU A 38 -3.02 -0.68 -5.27
CA GLU A 38 -3.61 0.27 -6.22
C GLU A 38 -4.97 -0.19 -6.72
N ALA A 39 -5.11 -1.46 -7.12
CA ALA A 39 -6.39 -2.06 -7.49
C ALA A 39 -7.43 -2.04 -6.35
N ARG A 40 -6.97 -1.97 -5.09
CA ARG A 40 -7.81 -1.81 -3.90
C ARG A 40 -8.09 -0.34 -3.55
N GLY A 41 -7.48 0.60 -4.26
CA GLY A 41 -7.52 2.03 -3.97
C GLY A 41 -6.75 2.44 -2.71
N TYR A 42 -5.80 1.63 -2.24
CA TYR A 42 -5.07 1.85 -0.99
C TYR A 42 -3.72 2.53 -1.18
N ALA A 43 -3.15 2.40 -2.37
CA ALA A 43 -1.98 3.15 -2.81
C ALA A 43 -2.26 3.70 -4.21
N GLN A 44 -1.46 4.67 -4.65
CA GLN A 44 -1.53 5.24 -5.99
C GLN A 44 -0.13 5.55 -6.50
N ASP A 45 0.08 5.46 -7.81
CA ASP A 45 1.30 5.97 -8.43
C ASP A 45 1.38 7.50 -8.21
N ALA A 46 2.45 7.94 -7.56
CA ALA A 46 2.75 9.33 -7.26
C ALA A 46 3.71 9.95 -8.31
N GLY A 47 4.06 9.20 -9.35
CA GLY A 47 5.01 9.57 -10.38
C GLY A 47 6.39 8.93 -10.16
N TYR A 48 7.16 8.87 -11.24
CA TYR A 48 8.51 8.31 -11.26
C TYR A 48 8.63 6.89 -10.69
N GLY A 49 7.56 6.11 -10.67
CA GLY A 49 7.54 4.74 -10.13
C GLY A 49 7.40 4.64 -8.61
N ARG A 50 7.04 5.74 -7.93
CA ARG A 50 6.78 5.78 -6.48
C ARG A 50 5.30 5.58 -6.19
N TYR A 51 5.02 4.96 -5.06
CA TYR A 51 3.66 4.82 -4.56
C TYR A 51 3.44 5.64 -3.30
N ALA A 52 2.34 6.38 -3.27
CA ALA A 52 1.84 7.07 -2.08
C ALA A 52 0.61 6.35 -1.51
N ILE A 53 0.40 6.49 -0.20
CA ILE A 53 -0.75 5.89 0.49
C ILE A 53 -1.98 6.78 0.35
N THR A 54 -3.13 6.20 0.04
CA THR A 54 -4.39 6.95 -0.02
C THR A 54 -5.04 7.04 1.36
N THR A 55 -6.04 7.91 1.51
CA THR A 55 -6.88 7.96 2.72
C THR A 55 -7.54 6.60 3.02
N ALA A 56 -7.98 5.88 1.99
CA ALA A 56 -8.57 4.55 2.14
C ALA A 56 -7.54 3.52 2.62
N GLY A 57 -6.33 3.55 2.06
CA GLY A 57 -5.21 2.70 2.49
C GLY A 57 -4.80 2.96 3.94
N ARG A 58 -4.77 4.22 4.36
CA ARG A 58 -4.48 4.59 5.75
C ARG A 58 -5.51 4.04 6.72
N ARG A 59 -6.81 4.16 6.39
CA ARG A 59 -7.90 3.59 7.20
C ARG A 59 -7.83 2.06 7.27
N ALA A 60 -7.54 1.41 6.14
CA ALA A 60 -7.40 -0.04 6.09
C ALA A 60 -6.21 -0.54 6.93
N LEU A 61 -5.07 0.16 6.87
CA LEU A 61 -3.90 -0.14 7.69
C LEU A 61 -4.20 0.05 9.18
N GLN A 62 -4.82 1.16 9.57
CA GLN A 62 -5.17 1.44 10.97
C GLN A 62 -6.10 0.35 11.54
N LYS A 63 -7.09 -0.07 10.77
CA LYS A 63 -8.01 -1.15 11.16
C LYS A 63 -7.31 -2.51 11.34
N ASP A 64 -6.24 -2.78 10.60
CA ASP A 64 -5.48 -4.04 10.72
C ASP A 64 -4.40 -3.99 11.83
N LEU A 65 -4.10 -2.81 12.36
CA LEU A 65 -3.19 -2.59 13.48
C LEU A 65 -3.91 -2.54 14.84
N SER A 66 -5.23 -2.27 14.82
CA SER A 66 -6.11 -2.35 16.00
C SER A 66 -6.50 -3.80 16.28
#